data_AF-A0AAD5DSR1-F1
#
_entry.id   AF-A0AAD5DSR1-F1
#
_cell.length_a   1.000
_cell.length_b   1.000
_cell.length_c   1.000
_cell.angle_alpha   90.00
_cell.angle_beta   90.00
_cell.angle_gamma   90.00
#
_symmetry.space_group_name_H-M   'P 1'
#
loop_
_entity.id
_entity.type
_entity.pdbx_description
1 polymer ?
#
loop_
_entity_poly.entity_id
_entity_poly.type
_entity_poly.pdbx_seq_one_letter_code
_entity_poly.pdbx_strand_id
1 'polypeptide(L)'
;MAFNGSLPEINNGRLAMLGFLAALGCEVFTGKPVLAQLAGNGSTILTWVLLVTAGTAVPILRGIKNEEAFGPLTPERELFNGRAAMIGFASLLIAEAFRGSALF
;
A
#
# COMPACT_ATOMS: atom_id res chain seq x y z
N MET A 1 8.07 -22.32 -11.66
CA MET A 1 8.29 -21.02 -10.99
C MET A 1 7.89 -19.93 -11.97
N ALA A 2 6.74 -19.30 -11.77
CA ALA A 2 6.19 -18.31 -12.70
C ALA A 2 5.75 -17.07 -11.93
N PHE A 3 6.73 -16.31 -11.43
CA PHE A 3 6.52 -14.94 -10.95
C PHE A 3 6.59 -13.93 -12.11
N ASN A 4 6.13 -14.32 -13.30
CA ASN A 4 6.12 -13.46 -14.50
C ASN A 4 4.70 -13.04 -14.92
N GLY A 5 3.75 -13.05 -13.98
CA GLY A 5 2.40 -12.52 -14.19
C GLY A 5 2.34 -11.04 -13.83
N SER A 6 1.47 -10.27 -14.48
CA SER A 6 1.13 -8.90 -14.06
C SER A 6 0.42 -8.86 -12.69
N LEU A 7 -0.10 -10.00 -12.23
CA LEU A 7 -0.91 -10.13 -11.00
C LEU A 7 -0.17 -9.76 -9.70
N PRO A 8 1.06 -10.27 -9.43
CA PRO A 8 1.81 -9.88 -8.24
C PRO A 8 2.18 -8.40 -8.24
N GLU A 9 2.48 -7.83 -9.40
CA GLU A 9 2.81 -6.40 -9.52
C GLU A 9 1.59 -5.51 -9.24
N ILE A 10 0.42 -5.86 -9.77
CA ILE A 10 -0.83 -5.12 -9.49
C ILE A 10 -1.21 -5.20 -8.02
N ASN A 11 -1.15 -6.39 -7.40
CA ASN A 11 -1.47 -6.53 -5.99
C ASN A 11 -0.50 -5.76 -5.10
N ASN A 12 0.81 -5.85 -5.36
CA ASN A 12 1.79 -5.06 -4.62
C ASN A 12 1.60 -3.56 -4.86
N GLY A 13 1.26 -3.14 -6.07
CA GLY A 13 0.92 -1.76 -6.41
C GLY A 13 -0.29 -1.24 -5.61
N ARG A 14 -1.39 -2.00 -5.54
CA ARG A 14 -2.58 -1.66 -4.75
C ARG A 14 -2.25 -1.55 -3.26
N LEU A 15 -1.48 -2.50 -2.73
CA LEU A 15 -1.03 -2.49 -1.33
C LEU A 15 -0.14 -1.28 -1.04
N ALA A 16 0.76 -0.92 -1.96
CA ALA A 16 1.61 0.25 -1.83
C ALA A 16 0.80 1.56 -1.88
N MET A 17 -0.22 1.66 -2.73
CA MET A 17 -1.13 2.82 -2.73
C MET A 17 -1.86 2.98 -1.40
N LEU A 18 -2.41 1.90 -0.85
CA LEU A 18 -3.10 1.92 0.45
C LEU A 18 -2.14 2.23 1.59
N GLY A 19 -0.95 1.62 1.58
CA GLY A 19 0.10 1.86 2.58
C GLY A 19 0.62 3.30 2.56
N PHE A 20 0.85 3.86 1.37
CA PHE A 20 1.26 5.25 1.23
C PHE A 20 0.19 6.24 1.71
N LEU A 21 -1.09 6.01 1.35
CA LEU A 21 -2.18 6.85 1.84
C LEU A 21 -2.36 6.76 3.36
N ALA A 22 -2.26 5.55 3.92
CA ALA A 22 -2.35 5.33 5.36
C ALA A 22 -1.18 5.99 6.11
N ALA A 23 0.03 5.94 5.57
CA ALA A 23 1.21 6.62 6.10
C ALA A 23 1.01 8.13 6.17
N LEU A 24 0.62 8.75 5.05
CA LEU A 24 0.33 10.19 4.99
C LEU A 24 -0.79 10.59 5.96
N GLY A 25 -1.88 9.83 5.98
CA GLY A 25 -2.98 10.10 6.90
C GLY A 25 -2.53 10.05 8.36
N CYS A 26 -1.76 9.02 8.73
CA CYS A 26 -1.36 8.86 10.11
C CYS A 26 -0.32 9.88 10.56
N GLU A 27 0.61 10.29 9.68
CA GLU A 27 1.51 11.42 9.94
C GLU A 27 0.71 12.71 10.18
N VAL A 28 -0.25 13.04 9.31
CA VAL A 28 -1.07 14.26 9.44
C VAL A 28 -1.89 14.28 10.73
N PHE A 29 -2.46 13.14 11.14
CA PHE A 29 -3.30 13.09 12.35
C PHE A 29 -2.52 12.98 13.65
N THR A 30 -1.35 12.33 13.66
CA THR A 30 -0.62 12.04 14.90
C THR A 30 0.66 12.86 15.06
N GLY A 31 1.18 13.46 13.99
CA GLY A 31 2.45 14.20 13.96
C GLY A 31 3.68 13.34 14.29
N LYS A 32 3.55 12.01 14.24
CA LYS A 32 4.62 11.05 14.56
C LYS A 32 5.06 10.33 13.29
N PRO A 33 6.34 9.99 13.16
CA PRO A 33 6.80 9.25 11.98
C PRO A 33 6.18 7.86 11.94
N VAL A 34 5.95 7.35 10.72
CA VAL A 34 5.32 6.06 10.46
C VAL A 34 6.07 4.93 11.16
N LEU A 35 7.41 4.98 11.16
CA LEU A 35 8.25 4.00 11.86
C LEU A 35 7.98 3.94 13.38
N ALA A 36 7.74 5.08 14.02
CA ALA A 36 7.45 5.11 15.46
C ALA A 36 6.04 4.60 15.77
N GLN A 37 5.08 4.88 14.89
CA GLN A 37 3.72 4.34 15.00
C GLN A 37 3.69 2.84 14.74
N LEU A 38 4.56 2.34 13.86
CA LEU A 38 4.70 0.91 13.59
C LEU A 38 5.14 0.16 14.86
N ALA A 39 6.07 0.76 15.62
CA ALA A 39 6.52 0.21 16.90
C ALA A 39 5.50 0.39 18.04
N GLY A 40 4.72 1.47 18.03
CA GLY A 40 3.81 1.83 19.13
C GLY A 40 2.38 1.31 19.02
N ASN A 41 1.87 1.05 17.80
CA ASN A 41 0.44 0.76 17.55
C ASN A 41 0.23 -0.64 16.93
N GLY A 42 0.92 -1.65 17.49
CA GLY A 42 0.88 -3.04 17.00
C GLY A 42 -0.53 -3.62 16.84
N SER A 43 -1.46 -3.28 17.72
CA SER A 43 -2.86 -3.74 17.64
C SER A 43 -3.59 -3.22 16.40
N THR A 44 -3.48 -1.92 16.12
CA THR A 44 -4.10 -1.26 14.97
C THR A 44 -3.55 -1.79 13.64
N ILE A 45 -2.24 -2.05 13.59
CA ILE A 45 -1.56 -2.62 12.42
C ILE A 45 -2.05 -4.04 12.17
N LEU A 46 -2.19 -4.84 13.23
CA LEU A 46 -2.66 -6.22 13.13
C LEU A 46 -4.12 -6.28 12.64
N THR A 47 -4.99 -5.37 13.09
CA THR A 47 -6.35 -5.23 12.55
C THR A 47 -6.31 -4.87 11.06
N TRP A 48 -5.47 -3.93 10.65
CA TRP A 48 -5.30 -3.57 9.23
C TRP A 48 -4.81 -4.73 8.37
N VAL A 49 -3.81 -5.48 8.84
CA VAL A 49 -3.28 -6.66 8.13
C VAL A 49 -4.37 -7.71 7.95
N LEU A 50 -5.18 -7.98 8.99
CA LEU A 50 -6.28 -8.93 8.90
C LEU A 50 -7.37 -8.47 7.91
N LEU A 51 -7.74 -7.19 7.95
CA LEU A 51 -8.73 -6.63 7.03
C LEU A 51 -8.26 -6.68 5.57
N VAL A 52 -7.00 -6.31 5.31
CA VAL A 52 -6.41 -6.35 3.97
C VAL A 52 -6.27 -7.79 3.47
N THR A 53 -5.88 -8.71 4.34
CA THR A 53 -5.78 -10.13 3.99
C THR A 53 -7.16 -10.72 3.66
N ALA A 54 -8.17 -10.42 4.47
CA ALA A 54 -9.54 -10.84 4.21
C ALA A 54 -10.08 -10.22 2.91
N GLY A 55 -9.84 -8.93 2.69
CA GLY A 55 -10.24 -8.21 1.48
C GLY A 55 -9.56 -8.73 0.22
N THR A 56 -8.30 -9.17 0.31
CA THR A 56 -7.55 -9.78 -0.80
C THR A 56 -8.01 -11.22 -1.08
N ALA A 57 -8.46 -11.96 -0.08
CA ALA A 57 -8.98 -13.31 -0.26
C ALA A 57 -10.30 -13.35 -1.06
N VAL A 58 -11.17 -12.36 -0.88
CA VAL A 58 -12.47 -12.28 -1.59
C VAL A 58 -12.36 -12.32 -3.12
N PRO A 59 -11.55 -11.47 -3.80
CA PRO A 59 -11.41 -11.49 -5.25
C PRO A 59 -10.70 -12.75 -5.76
N ILE A 60 -9.78 -13.32 -4.97
CA ILE A 60 -9.10 -14.58 -5.31
C ILE A 60 -10.11 -15.74 -5.34
N LEU A 61 -10.97 -15.84 -4.32
CA LEU A 61 -12.02 -16.87 -4.25
C LEU A 61 -13.08 -16.70 -5.35
N ARG A 62 -13.33 -15.47 -5.79
CA ARG A 62 -14.29 -15.17 -6.87
C ARG A 62 -13.70 -15.30 -8.28
N GLY A 63 -12.40 -15.55 -8.42
CA GLY A 63 -11.75 -15.76 -9.72
C GLY A 63 -11.89 -14.57 -10.69
N ILE A 64 -12.05 -13.36 -10.16
CA ILE A 64 -12.24 -12.15 -10.98
C ILE A 64 -10.92 -11.87 -11.73
N LYS A 65 -10.99 -11.84 -13.07
CA LYS A 65 -9.84 -11.43 -13.90
C LYS A 65 -9.65 -9.93 -13.73
N ASN A 66 -8.47 -9.52 -13.25
CA ASN A 66 -8.11 -8.11 -12.96
C ASN A 66 -7.89 -7.26 -14.24
N GLU A 67 -8.45 -7.67 -15.38
CA GLU A 67 -8.25 -7.04 -16.69
C GLU A 67 -9.41 -6.13 -17.08
N GLU A 68 -10.49 -6.11 -16.30
CA GLU A 68 -11.65 -5.27 -16.57
C GLU A 68 -11.38 -3.83 -16.08
N ALA A 69 -11.28 -2.91 -17.03
CA ALA A 69 -11.19 -1.48 -16.74
C ALA A 69 -12.44 -1.03 -15.97
N PHE A 70 -12.28 -0.61 -14.72
CA PHE A 70 -13.35 -0.01 -13.94
C PHE A 70 -13.47 1.48 -14.30
N GLY A 71 -14.17 1.78 -15.39
CA GLY A 71 -14.37 3.15 -15.88
C GLY A 71 -13.04 3.81 -16.31
N PRO A 72 -12.71 5.06 -15.88
CA PRO A 72 -11.49 5.76 -16.28
C PRO A 72 -10.18 5.19 -15.69
N LEU A 73 -10.29 4.18 -14.81
CA LEU A 73 -9.17 3.43 -14.23
C LEU A 73 -8.80 2.28 -15.15
N THR A 74 -8.00 2.58 -16.17
CA THR A 74 -7.40 1.56 -17.02
C THR A 74 -6.30 0.80 -16.29
N PRO A 75 -6.08 -0.50 -16.58
CA PRO A 75 -5.03 -1.30 -15.95
C PRO A 75 -3.62 -0.69 -16.08
N GLU A 76 -3.33 0.00 -17.18
CA GLU A 76 -2.06 0.69 -17.41
C GLU A 76 -1.83 1.86 -16.42
N ARG A 77 -2.88 2.63 -16.13
CA ARG A 77 -2.83 3.73 -15.15
C ARG A 77 -2.68 3.20 -13.74
N GLU A 78 -3.34 2.09 -13.43
CA GLU A 78 -3.19 1.42 -12.15
C GLU A 78 -1.75 0.95 -11.92
N LEU A 79 -1.12 0.33 -12.90
CA LEU A 79 0.28 -0.09 -12.83
C LEU A 79 1.23 1.11 -12.66
N PHE A 80 1.04 2.17 -13.45
CA PHE A 80 1.87 3.37 -13.34
C PHE A 80 1.77 4.02 -11.95
N ASN A 81 0.55 4.19 -11.44
CA ASN A 81 0.31 4.71 -10.10
C ASN A 81 0.86 3.77 -9.02
N GLY A 82 0.79 2.45 -9.23
CA GLY A 82 1.29 1.46 -8.29
C GLY A 82 2.79 1.54 -8.13
N ARG A 83 3.52 1.69 -9.25
CA ARG A 83 4.97 1.92 -9.25
C ARG A 83 5.34 3.24 -8.59
N ALA A 84 4.63 4.32 -8.91
CA ALA A 84 4.84 5.62 -8.27
C ALA A 84 4.62 5.54 -6.75
N ALA A 85 3.57 4.83 -6.29
CA ALA A 85 3.30 4.62 -4.88
C ALA A 85 4.37 3.78 -4.18
N MET A 86 4.88 2.72 -4.84
CA MET A 86 5.97 1.90 -4.30
C MET A 86 7.24 2.74 -4.06
N ILE A 87 7.61 3.58 -5.03
CA ILE A 87 8.77 4.48 -4.90
C ILE A 87 8.50 5.58 -3.87
N GLY A 88 7.30 6.16 -3.87
CA GLY A 88 6.89 7.19 -2.93
C GLY A 88 6.94 6.70 -1.48
N PHE A 89 6.37 5.54 -1.20
CA PHE A 89 6.40 4.92 0.12
C PHE A 89 7.82 4.58 0.58
N ALA A 90 8.65 4.03 -0.32
CA ALA A 90 10.05 3.77 0.00
C ALA A 90 10.82 5.06 0.33
N SER A 91 10.60 6.12 -0.44
CA SER A 91 11.26 7.41 -0.23
C SER A 91 10.84 8.07 1.09
N LEU A 92 9.57 7.94 1.47
CA LEU A 92 9.04 8.43 2.74
C LEU A 92 9.73 7.71 3.91
N LEU A 93 9.78 6.38 3.88
CA LEU A 93 10.44 5.60 4.95
C LEU A 93 11.93 5.92 5.07
N ILE A 94 12.62 6.10 3.94
CA ILE A 94 14.03 6.48 3.93
C ILE A 94 14.19 7.88 4.53
N ALA A 95 13.38 8.85 4.13
CA ALA A 95 13.45 10.21 4.63
C ALA A 95 13.15 10.28 6.15
N GLU A 96 12.16 9.55 6.65
CA GLU A 96 11.88 9.44 8.08
C GLU A 96 13.04 8.80 8.85
N ALA A 97 13.67 7.76 8.29
CA ALA A 97 14.80 7.09 8.91
C ALA A 97 16.02 8.02 9.07
N PHE A 98 16.27 8.89 8.08
CA PHE A 98 17.37 9.87 8.17
C PHE A 98 17.02 11.10 9.02
N ARG A 99 15.76 11.56 9.00
CA ARG A 99 15.34 12.81 9.66
C ARG A 99 14.85 12.63 11.08
N GLY A 100 14.46 11.42 11.47
CA GLY A 100 13.95 11.08 12.81
C GLY A 100 12.67 11.82 13.21
N SER A 101 12.00 12.48 12.27
CA SER A 101 10.79 13.29 12.45
C SER A 101 9.81 13.02 11.30
N ALA A 102 8.52 13.26 11.55
CA ALA A 102 7.49 13.14 10.51
C ALA A 102 7.81 14.07 9.33
N LEU A 103 7.52 13.62 8.11
CA LEU A 103 7.72 14.43 6.91
C LEU A 103 6.64 15.51 6.78
N PHE A 104 5.46 15.27 7.37
CA PHE A 104 4.29 16.15 7.37
C PHE A 104 3.85 16.57 8.79
#